data_AF-A0A143XZS9-F1
#
_entry.id   AF-A0A143XZS9-F1
#
_cell.length_a   1.000
_cell.length_b   1.000
_cell.length_c   1.000
_cell.angle_alpha   90.00
_cell.angle_beta   90.00
_cell.angle_gamma   90.00
#
_symmetry.space_group_name_H-M   'P 1'
#
loop_
_entity.id
_entity.type
_entity.pdbx_description
1 polymer ?
#
loop_
_entity_poly.entity_id
_entity_poly.type
_entity_poly.pdbx_seq_one_letter_code
_entity_poly.pdbx_strand_id
1 'polypeptide(L)'
;MKKLFLLICGIVIANCASAQIMLSQPVASEELSEAVIDKVRDDNKQLCALISVNVTGLTLEQVLAMKLDTDNGSNIYIKNQPNDATNFRFYISPTATFVEVGVKGYEKTRLQLNRELKGGKLYAMKLHARPLEVEINITSSVYKAAEVYIDNNFIGNTPLTTTVKYGVPFDIRVSGDISETKKQVIITEESEKAFDFTNIIGSKDLVLNISHNAEVKVDEAIIGTAKGGEPFVVKNLVYGKHLIVVRALDFNDTQERPINVAEKSVNSLDIQLKHTKTVTIDANISGAQVAIDGKYLGDTKLTAQLTYGRHEMTMSNAGKSKTGTILVNERNSYFKWKLPKPSTRYHRGYTTQDIDLRPIGLELGYAQKQWVYKTEGEKLKTGFWGQGEKYLHGLQVGIRIEPHIGWWFYVHTGLYYEFYYSKSDEEYSDGYGVFGKFMEHSLYVPAHIEFKMPVSDNFYFFLNGGIGFDCGLAAAADLYDVGGDEPYYTEEDIYGNSEMGDLKRFNISGEFGGGFCVKRWKFGCTVSRGLLDMSLGEGYKVQQNKLTAYFSYMF
;
A
#
# COMPACT_ATOMS: atom_id res chain seq x y z
N MET A 1 26.53 -13.79 49.36
CA MET A 1 25.11 -14.21 49.38
C MET A 1 24.75 -14.77 48.02
N LYS A 2 24.02 -15.90 47.99
CA LYS A 2 23.67 -16.75 46.83
C LYS A 2 24.78 -17.71 46.35
N LYS A 3 25.30 -18.49 47.28
CA LYS A 3 25.55 -19.94 47.09
C LYS A 3 24.38 -20.66 47.79
N LEU A 4 24.03 -21.86 47.31
CA LEU A 4 23.16 -22.85 47.97
C LEU A 4 21.64 -22.69 47.74
N PHE A 5 21.08 -23.43 46.76
CA PHE A 5 19.82 -24.20 46.87
C PHE A 5 19.52 -24.98 45.57
N LEU A 6 18.89 -26.16 45.70
CA LEU A 6 18.65 -27.27 44.73
C LEU A 6 19.86 -28.22 44.58
N LEU A 7 20.04 -29.30 45.36
CA LEU A 7 19.13 -30.24 46.05
C LEU A 7 18.28 -31.12 45.12
N ILE A 8 18.77 -32.35 44.91
CA ILE A 8 18.05 -33.62 44.76
C ILE A 8 17.11 -33.76 43.55
N CYS A 9 17.63 -34.38 42.48
CA CYS A 9 16.93 -35.39 41.68
C CYS A 9 17.98 -36.15 40.85
N GLY A 10 18.16 -37.43 41.14
CA GLY A 10 19.15 -38.29 40.48
C GLY A 10 19.49 -39.53 41.30
N ILE A 11 18.49 -40.14 41.93
CA ILE A 11 18.58 -41.48 42.50
C ILE A 11 18.20 -42.46 41.38
N VAL A 12 19.10 -43.42 41.11
CA VAL A 12 19.01 -44.56 40.16
C VAL A 12 19.02 -44.08 38.70
N ILE A 13 20.00 -44.37 37.84
CA ILE A 13 20.48 -45.69 37.43
C ILE A 13 21.97 -45.53 37.08
N ALA A 14 22.87 -45.73 38.04
CA ALA A 14 24.19 -46.22 37.68
C ALA A 14 23.98 -47.70 37.42
N ASN A 15 23.83 -48.07 36.14
CA ASN A 15 23.91 -49.46 35.72
C ASN A 15 25.26 -49.97 36.22
N CYS A 16 25.22 -50.74 37.31
CA CYS A 16 26.05 -51.92 37.42
C CYS A 16 25.98 -52.59 36.05
N ALA A 17 27.00 -52.42 35.22
CA ALA A 17 27.38 -53.47 34.29
C ALA A 17 27.94 -54.62 35.15
N SER A 18 27.07 -55.21 35.99
CA SER A 18 27.12 -56.64 36.14
C SER A 18 27.04 -57.14 34.71
N ALA A 19 28.13 -57.74 34.23
CA ALA A 19 28.03 -58.64 33.10
C ALA A 19 27.03 -59.72 33.52
N GLN A 20 25.74 -59.44 33.32
CA GLN A 20 24.73 -60.46 33.23
C GLN A 20 25.14 -61.22 31.98
N ILE A 21 25.87 -62.32 32.20
CA ILE A 21 25.92 -63.41 31.26
C ILE A 21 24.45 -63.70 30.97
N MET A 22 23.98 -63.24 29.82
CA MET A 22 22.65 -63.56 29.34
C MET A 22 22.67 -65.08 29.20
N LEU A 23 22.10 -65.77 30.18
CA LEU A 23 21.87 -67.21 30.19
C LEU A 23 20.75 -67.48 29.19
N SER A 24 21.01 -67.23 27.90
CA SER A 24 20.20 -67.74 26.81
C SER A 24 20.79 -69.07 26.40
N GLN A 25 20.11 -70.14 26.83
CA GLN A 25 20.23 -71.47 26.24
C GLN A 25 20.18 -71.34 24.71
N PRO A 26 21.15 -71.93 24.02
CA PRO A 26 20.83 -73.13 23.26
C PRO A 26 21.79 -74.27 23.59
N VAL A 27 21.23 -75.45 23.87
CA VAL A 27 21.96 -76.71 23.70
C VAL A 27 22.06 -76.93 22.20
N ALA A 28 23.18 -76.55 21.60
CA ALA A 28 23.38 -76.68 20.17
C ALA A 28 24.69 -77.41 19.92
N SER A 29 24.65 -78.72 20.08
CA SER A 29 25.66 -79.61 19.51
C SER A 29 24.91 -80.82 18.95
N GLU A 30 24.36 -80.69 17.74
CA GLU A 30 23.82 -81.84 17.01
C GLU A 30 25.00 -82.65 16.48
N GLU A 31 25.05 -83.94 16.82
CA GLU A 31 26.08 -84.85 16.28
C GLU A 31 25.83 -85.04 14.77
N LEU A 32 26.82 -84.71 13.95
CA LEU A 32 26.78 -84.93 12.52
C LEU A 32 27.36 -86.31 12.18
N SER A 33 26.83 -86.94 11.13
CA SER A 33 27.31 -88.24 10.64
C SER A 33 28.65 -88.17 9.88
N GLU A 34 29.21 -86.98 9.70
CA GLU A 34 30.49 -86.75 9.04
C GLU A 34 31.64 -87.40 9.82
N ALA A 35 32.52 -88.12 9.13
CA ALA A 35 33.68 -88.76 9.75
C ALA A 35 34.76 -87.73 10.08
N VAL A 36 35.19 -87.67 11.34
CA VAL A 36 36.33 -86.84 11.76
C VAL A 36 37.64 -87.56 11.41
N ILE A 37 38.29 -87.11 10.33
CA ILE A 37 39.51 -87.73 9.79
C ILE A 37 40.73 -87.41 10.69
N ASP A 38 40.86 -86.16 11.13
CA ASP A 38 41.97 -85.70 11.96
C ASP A 38 41.68 -85.90 13.46
N LYS A 39 42.43 -86.80 14.09
CA LYS A 39 42.28 -87.11 15.52
C LYS A 39 43.15 -86.20 16.38
N VAL A 40 42.54 -85.51 17.34
CA VAL A 40 43.22 -84.68 18.35
C VAL A 40 42.95 -85.27 19.72
N ARG A 41 44.00 -85.36 20.55
CA ARG A 41 43.86 -85.77 21.94
C ARG A 41 44.18 -84.59 22.85
N ASP A 42 43.47 -84.51 23.96
CA ASP A 42 43.73 -83.52 24.99
C ASP A 42 44.91 -83.91 25.88
N ASP A 43 45.25 -83.06 26.85
CA ASP A 43 46.39 -83.26 27.74
C ASP A 43 46.25 -84.54 28.60
N ASN A 44 45.02 -85.01 28.80
CA ASN A 44 44.69 -86.26 29.48
C ASN A 44 44.67 -87.49 28.55
N LYS A 45 45.13 -87.32 27.29
CA LYS A 45 45.14 -88.33 26.23
C LYS A 45 43.75 -88.80 25.78
N GLN A 46 42.67 -88.13 26.17
CA GLN A 46 41.32 -88.43 25.69
C GLN A 46 41.12 -87.88 24.28
N LEU A 47 40.33 -88.56 23.46
CA LEU A 47 40.05 -88.10 22.10
C LEU A 47 39.06 -86.93 22.15
N CYS A 48 39.44 -85.78 21.58
CA CYS A 48 38.58 -84.59 21.51
C CYS A 48 37.42 -84.78 20.54
N ALA A 49 36.31 -84.07 20.78
CA ALA A 49 35.26 -83.85 19.78
C ALA A 49 35.66 -82.71 18.84
N LEU A 50 35.19 -82.75 17.59
CA LEU A 50 35.32 -81.64 16.65
C LEU A 50 34.04 -80.82 16.69
N ILE A 51 34.16 -79.51 16.87
CA ILE A 51 33.04 -78.57 16.86
C ILE A 51 33.14 -77.72 15.60
N SER A 52 32.03 -77.57 14.88
CA SER A 52 31.86 -76.64 13.77
C SER A 52 30.83 -75.59 14.15
N VAL A 53 31.27 -74.35 14.35
CA VAL A 53 30.41 -73.22 14.69
C VAL A 53 30.09 -72.44 13.44
N ASN A 54 28.81 -72.38 13.11
CA ASN A 54 28.31 -71.45 12.11
C ASN A 54 28.23 -70.05 12.73
N VAL A 55 29.12 -69.17 12.32
CA VAL A 55 29.25 -67.80 12.83
C VAL A 55 28.53 -66.84 11.90
N THR A 56 27.68 -65.99 12.46
CA THR A 56 27.01 -64.90 11.76
C THR A 56 27.27 -63.57 12.44
N GLY A 57 27.34 -62.49 11.66
CA GLY A 57 27.56 -61.14 12.16
C GLY A 57 29.03 -60.74 12.37
N LEU A 58 29.99 -61.53 11.89
CA LEU A 58 31.43 -61.24 11.96
C LEU A 58 32.10 -61.34 10.58
N THR A 59 33.13 -60.53 10.36
CA THR A 59 34.02 -60.64 9.19
C THR A 59 35.02 -61.79 9.38
N LEU A 60 35.67 -62.24 8.29
CA LEU A 60 36.69 -63.29 8.38
C LEU A 60 37.81 -62.93 9.35
N GLU A 61 38.28 -61.67 9.32
CA GLU A 61 39.30 -61.16 10.24
C GLU A 61 38.85 -61.23 11.71
N GLN A 62 37.60 -60.87 12.00
CA GLN A 62 37.03 -60.95 13.35
C GLN A 62 36.88 -62.40 13.83
N VAL A 63 36.55 -63.33 12.93
CA VAL A 63 36.52 -64.77 13.23
C VAL A 63 37.92 -65.31 13.54
N LEU A 64 38.93 -64.88 12.76
CA LEU A 64 40.33 -65.25 13.00
C LEU A 64 40.86 -64.70 14.34
N ALA A 65 40.34 -63.56 14.79
CA ALA A 65 40.68 -62.93 16.06
C ALA A 65 39.85 -63.43 17.27
N MET A 66 38.96 -64.41 17.08
CA MET A 66 38.18 -65.00 18.16
C MET A 66 39.07 -65.56 19.27
N LYS A 67 38.70 -65.26 20.51
CA LYS A 67 39.25 -65.92 21.69
C LYS A 67 38.22 -66.89 22.24
N LEU A 68 38.65 -68.11 22.50
CA LEU A 68 37.82 -69.18 23.05
C LEU A 68 38.30 -69.53 24.44
N ASP A 69 37.36 -69.80 25.33
CA ASP A 69 37.61 -70.29 26.68
C ASP A 69 36.61 -71.41 27.04
N THR A 70 36.94 -72.27 27.98
CA THR A 70 36.12 -73.45 28.36
C THR A 70 36.26 -73.72 29.87
N ASP A 71 35.56 -74.75 30.36
CA ASP A 71 35.72 -75.22 31.75
C ASP A 71 37.18 -75.46 32.14
N ASN A 72 37.54 -75.14 33.38
CA ASN A 72 38.84 -75.44 33.96
C ASN A 72 39.18 -76.94 33.82
N GLY A 73 40.31 -77.25 33.18
CA GLY A 73 40.78 -78.62 32.95
C GLY A 73 40.33 -79.24 31.63
N SER A 74 39.56 -78.53 30.80
CA SER A 74 39.29 -78.89 29.40
C SER A 74 40.22 -78.13 28.46
N ASN A 75 40.57 -78.74 27.33
CA ASN A 75 41.44 -78.11 26.33
C ASN A 75 40.66 -77.75 25.06
N ILE A 76 40.99 -76.61 24.45
CA ILE A 76 40.57 -76.23 23.09
C ILE A 76 41.80 -76.21 22.18
N TYR A 77 41.70 -76.83 21.01
CA TYR A 77 42.73 -76.79 19.98
C TYR A 77 42.18 -76.32 18.64
N ILE A 78 42.78 -75.28 18.08
CA ILE A 78 42.48 -74.77 16.74
C ILE A 78 43.61 -75.23 15.81
N LYS A 79 43.35 -76.20 14.92
CA LYS A 79 44.39 -76.75 14.02
C LYS A 79 44.42 -76.10 12.63
N ASN A 80 43.26 -75.70 12.11
CA ASN A 80 43.15 -75.03 10.82
C ASN A 80 42.48 -73.68 11.02
N GLN A 81 43.03 -72.63 10.41
CA GLN A 81 42.34 -71.35 10.32
C GLN A 81 41.16 -71.50 9.33
N PRO A 82 39.98 -70.92 9.65
CA PRO A 82 38.85 -70.91 8.74
C PRO A 82 39.23 -70.31 7.37
N ASN A 83 38.78 -70.94 6.28
CA ASN A 83 38.91 -70.39 4.93
C ASN A 83 37.79 -69.38 4.61
N ASP A 84 36.73 -69.34 5.42
CA ASP A 84 35.62 -68.39 5.32
C ASP A 84 35.10 -68.00 6.72
N ALA A 85 34.42 -66.85 6.78
CA ALA A 85 33.92 -66.26 8.04
C ALA A 85 32.75 -67.03 8.65
N THR A 86 32.20 -68.01 7.95
CA THR A 86 30.95 -68.64 8.32
C THR A 86 31.14 -69.92 9.12
N ASN A 87 32.19 -70.71 8.91
CA ASN A 87 32.35 -71.99 9.57
C ASN A 87 33.69 -72.09 10.32
N PHE A 88 33.65 -71.74 11.59
CA PHE A 88 34.80 -71.83 12.48
C PHE A 88 34.86 -73.21 13.15
N ARG A 89 35.99 -73.93 13.04
CA ARG A 89 36.14 -75.29 13.58
C ARG A 89 37.24 -75.38 14.63
N PHE A 90 36.98 -76.08 15.72
CA PHE A 90 37.95 -76.34 16.78
C PHE A 90 37.71 -77.69 17.45
N TYR A 91 38.77 -78.28 18.00
CA TYR A 91 38.70 -79.48 18.82
C TYR A 91 38.54 -79.10 20.28
N ILE A 92 37.71 -79.84 21.02
CA ILE A 92 37.49 -79.61 22.46
C ILE A 92 37.45 -80.93 23.23
N SER A 93 37.94 -80.93 24.47
CA SER A 93 37.83 -82.08 25.38
C SER A 93 36.38 -82.54 25.52
N PRO A 94 36.09 -83.86 25.54
CA PRO A 94 34.73 -84.38 25.66
C PRO A 94 34.07 -84.09 27.02
N THR A 95 34.87 -83.70 28.02
CA THR A 95 34.40 -83.28 29.34
C THR A 95 33.95 -81.83 29.41
N ALA A 96 34.22 -81.02 28.38
CA ALA A 96 33.82 -79.63 28.34
C ALA A 96 32.29 -79.50 28.34
N THR A 97 31.78 -78.63 29.20
CA THR A 97 30.36 -78.33 29.33
C THR A 97 29.98 -77.04 28.61
N PHE A 98 30.91 -76.11 28.39
CA PHE A 98 30.66 -74.89 27.61
C PHE A 98 31.88 -74.43 26.81
N VAL A 99 31.63 -73.56 25.83
CA VAL A 99 32.66 -72.72 25.22
C VAL A 99 32.22 -71.26 25.31
N GLU A 100 33.07 -70.39 25.84
CA GLU A 100 32.89 -68.95 25.84
C GLU A 100 33.67 -68.36 24.66
N VAL A 101 32.95 -67.63 23.80
CA VAL A 101 33.51 -66.96 22.64
C VAL A 101 33.57 -65.47 22.92
N GLY A 102 34.78 -64.91 22.89
CA GLY A 102 35.04 -63.49 23.01
C GLY A 102 35.57 -62.93 21.70
N VAL A 103 34.90 -61.90 21.19
CA VAL A 103 35.39 -61.08 20.08
C VAL A 103 35.43 -59.63 20.54
N LYS A 104 36.55 -58.96 20.26
CA LYS A 104 36.73 -57.55 20.64
C LYS A 104 35.65 -56.68 20.01
N GLY A 105 34.96 -55.89 20.82
CA GLY A 105 33.86 -55.03 20.37
C GLY A 105 32.49 -55.72 20.26
N TYR A 106 32.38 -56.99 20.66
CA TYR A 106 31.14 -57.76 20.67
C TYR A 106 30.85 -58.31 22.07
N GLU A 107 29.58 -58.61 22.33
CA GLU A 107 29.17 -59.31 23.55
C GLU A 107 29.84 -60.68 23.63
N LYS A 108 30.39 -61.02 24.80
CA LYS A 108 30.87 -62.37 25.07
C LYS A 108 29.70 -63.33 25.05
N THR A 109 29.82 -64.42 24.30
CA THR A 109 28.76 -65.42 24.17
C THR A 109 29.22 -66.75 24.73
N ARG A 110 28.44 -67.33 25.67
CA ARG A 110 28.67 -68.68 26.17
C ARG A 110 27.74 -69.66 25.46
N LEU A 111 28.32 -70.64 24.77
CA LEU A 111 27.60 -71.72 24.13
C LEU A 111 27.68 -72.98 25.01
N GLN A 112 26.54 -73.53 25.39
CA GLN A 112 26.49 -74.76 26.19
C GLN A 112 26.65 -75.99 25.29
N LEU A 113 27.52 -76.92 25.69
CA LEU A 113 27.78 -78.18 25.01
C LEU A 113 26.88 -79.28 25.57
N ASN A 114 26.57 -80.30 24.77
CA ASN A 114 25.84 -81.48 25.25
C ASN A 114 26.67 -82.23 26.31
N ARG A 115 26.00 -82.80 27.31
CA ARG A 115 26.61 -83.50 28.45
C ARG A 115 27.34 -84.80 28.06
N GLU A 116 27.22 -85.25 26.82
CA GLU A 116 27.84 -86.48 26.29
C GLU A 116 28.60 -86.24 24.98
N LEU A 117 29.51 -85.27 24.94
CA LEU A 117 30.42 -85.15 23.78
C LEU A 117 31.25 -86.43 23.63
N LYS A 118 31.18 -87.05 22.45
CA LYS A 118 31.95 -88.25 22.12
C LYS A 118 33.19 -87.85 21.33
N GLY A 119 34.35 -88.31 21.81
CA GLY A 119 35.60 -88.13 21.09
C GLY A 119 35.55 -88.66 19.66
N GLY A 120 36.07 -87.91 18.71
CA GLY A 120 36.08 -88.28 17.29
C GLY A 120 34.74 -88.11 16.57
N LYS A 121 33.75 -87.45 17.19
CA LYS A 121 32.50 -87.03 16.55
C LYS A 121 32.52 -85.54 16.22
N LEU A 122 31.78 -85.17 15.17
CA LEU A 122 31.57 -83.79 14.75
C LEU A 122 30.26 -83.27 15.31
N TYR A 123 30.27 -82.06 15.84
CA TYR A 123 29.06 -81.38 16.30
C TYR A 123 28.93 -80.00 15.66
N ALA A 124 27.70 -79.62 15.31
CA ALA A 124 27.39 -78.30 14.78
C ALA A 124 26.82 -77.38 15.87
N MET A 125 27.29 -76.13 15.89
CA MET A 125 26.74 -75.05 16.72
C MET A 125 26.46 -73.81 15.87
N LYS A 126 25.67 -72.88 16.41
CA LYS A 126 25.44 -71.56 15.81
C LYS A 126 25.86 -70.47 16.79
N LEU A 127 26.59 -69.48 16.29
CA LEU A 127 26.94 -68.27 17.01
C LEU A 127 26.43 -67.06 16.23
N HIS A 128 25.61 -66.24 16.88
CA HIS A 128 25.22 -64.94 16.36
C HIS A 128 25.90 -63.86 17.19
N ALA A 129 26.92 -63.21 16.62
CA ALA A 129 27.68 -62.19 17.34
C ALA A 129 26.88 -60.87 17.40
N ARG A 130 26.80 -60.28 18.59
CA ARG A 130 26.13 -58.99 18.82
C ARG A 130 27.16 -57.91 19.11
N PRO A 131 27.28 -56.88 18.25
CA PRO A 131 28.18 -55.75 18.52
C PRO A 131 27.81 -55.06 19.83
N LEU A 132 28.81 -54.58 20.57
CA LEU A 132 28.58 -53.74 21.74
C LEU A 132 28.02 -52.38 21.33
N GLU A 133 27.15 -51.84 22.18
CA GLU A 133 26.74 -50.44 22.07
C GLU A 133 27.80 -49.53 22.69
N VAL A 134 28.15 -48.48 21.94
CA VAL A 134 29.14 -47.47 22.34
C VAL A 134 28.46 -46.11 22.37
N GLU A 135 28.59 -45.43 23.50
CA GLU A 135 28.13 -44.05 23.64
C GLU A 135 29.03 -43.09 22.84
N ILE A 136 28.40 -42.22 22.06
CA ILE A 136 29.03 -41.13 21.32
C ILE A 136 28.39 -39.80 21.71
N ASN A 137 29.18 -38.73 21.63
CA ASN A 137 28.76 -37.36 21.90
C ASN A 137 28.82 -36.55 20.62
N ILE A 138 27.74 -35.83 20.31
CA ILE A 138 27.62 -35.01 19.11
C ILE A 138 27.33 -33.57 19.55
N THR A 139 28.22 -32.66 19.17
CA THR A 139 28.11 -31.23 19.48
C THR A 139 28.09 -30.40 18.19
N SER A 140 27.51 -29.21 18.32
CA SER A 140 27.54 -28.18 17.28
C SER A 140 27.68 -26.84 17.98
N SER A 141 28.74 -26.11 17.68
CA SER A 141 28.92 -24.72 18.14
C SER A 141 28.20 -23.71 17.26
N VAL A 142 27.77 -24.12 16.06
CA VAL A 142 27.10 -23.27 15.05
C VAL A 142 25.60 -23.14 15.36
N TYR A 143 24.94 -24.26 15.63
CA TYR A 143 23.50 -24.34 15.88
C TYR A 143 23.22 -24.62 17.35
N LYS A 144 22.40 -23.76 17.97
CA LYS A 144 21.71 -24.15 19.21
C LYS A 144 20.66 -25.20 18.86
N ALA A 145 20.76 -26.39 19.44
CA ALA A 145 19.77 -27.46 19.25
C ALA A 145 19.59 -27.95 17.79
N ALA A 146 20.67 -28.09 17.00
CA ALA A 146 20.57 -28.72 15.67
C ALA A 146 20.03 -30.14 15.74
N GLU A 147 19.20 -30.52 14.78
CA GLU A 147 18.67 -31.87 14.63
C GLU A 147 19.78 -32.85 14.22
N VAL A 148 19.82 -34.00 14.88
CA VAL A 148 20.81 -35.05 14.63
C VAL A 148 20.08 -36.29 14.12
N TYR A 149 20.58 -36.82 13.01
CA TYR A 149 20.11 -38.04 12.39
C TYR A 149 21.24 -39.06 12.32
N ILE A 150 20.96 -40.32 12.65
CA ILE A 150 21.87 -41.45 12.45
C ILE A 150 21.22 -42.39 11.44
N ASP A 151 21.93 -42.69 10.33
CA ASP A 151 21.41 -43.47 9.21
C ASP A 151 20.03 -42.98 8.72
N ASN A 152 19.90 -41.65 8.64
CA ASN A 152 18.68 -40.91 8.30
C ASN A 152 17.52 -40.98 9.31
N ASN A 153 17.68 -41.64 10.46
CA ASN A 153 16.69 -41.63 11.54
C ASN A 153 16.96 -40.47 12.50
N PHE A 154 15.95 -39.66 12.79
CA PHE A 154 16.06 -38.56 13.77
C PHE A 154 16.26 -39.13 15.18
N ILE A 155 17.32 -38.68 15.87
CA ILE A 155 17.69 -39.18 17.20
C ILE A 155 17.45 -38.11 18.29
N GLY A 156 17.59 -36.83 17.95
CA GLY A 156 17.42 -35.72 18.90
C GLY A 156 18.15 -34.47 18.45
N ASN A 157 18.42 -33.56 19.39
CA ASN A 157 19.06 -32.27 19.11
C ASN A 157 20.40 -32.10 19.84
N THR A 158 21.36 -31.40 19.24
CA THR A 158 22.68 -31.14 19.87
C THR A 158 22.59 -30.20 21.09
N PRO A 159 23.42 -30.35 22.14
CA PRO A 159 24.36 -31.45 22.35
C PRO A 159 23.62 -32.75 22.64
N LEU A 160 24.04 -33.82 21.97
CA LEU A 160 23.37 -35.11 22.03
C LEU A 160 24.36 -36.22 22.41
N THR A 161 24.00 -37.01 23.40
CA THR A 161 24.68 -38.26 23.75
C THR A 161 23.76 -39.41 23.33
N THR A 162 24.28 -40.34 22.54
CA THR A 162 23.51 -41.49 22.03
C THR A 162 24.40 -42.70 21.82
N THR A 163 23.83 -43.89 21.59
CA THR A 163 24.59 -45.14 21.40
C THR A 163 24.58 -45.58 19.94
N VAL A 164 25.71 -46.15 19.51
CA VAL A 164 25.91 -46.75 18.17
C VAL A 164 26.60 -48.11 18.30
N LYS A 165 26.49 -48.95 17.27
CA LYS A 165 27.10 -50.29 17.29
C LYS A 165 28.60 -50.23 16.97
N TYR A 166 29.42 -50.85 17.79
CA TYR A 166 30.86 -50.98 17.55
C TYR A 166 31.15 -51.68 16.21
N GLY A 167 32.11 -51.17 15.45
CA GLY A 167 32.58 -51.81 14.20
C GLY A 167 31.58 -51.82 13.04
N VAL A 168 30.41 -51.20 13.19
CA VAL A 168 29.40 -51.07 12.13
C VAL A 168 29.46 -49.63 11.59
N PRO A 169 29.63 -49.41 10.28
CA PRO A 169 29.56 -48.07 9.69
C PRO A 169 28.15 -47.47 9.81
N PHE A 170 28.09 -46.16 10.09
CA PHE A 170 26.85 -45.37 10.11
C PHE A 170 27.11 -43.94 9.64
N ASP A 171 26.05 -43.26 9.23
CA ASP A 171 26.08 -41.86 8.83
C ASP A 171 25.53 -40.95 9.94
N ILE A 172 26.31 -39.95 10.35
CA ILE A 172 25.83 -38.85 11.19
C ILE A 172 25.44 -37.70 10.26
N ARG A 173 24.18 -37.26 10.30
CA ARG A 173 23.72 -36.04 9.64
C ARG A 173 23.25 -35.03 10.69
N VAL A 174 23.87 -33.86 10.72
CA VAL A 174 23.49 -32.74 11.58
C VAL A 174 22.85 -31.67 10.71
N SER A 175 21.61 -31.29 11.03
CA SER A 175 20.80 -30.33 10.29
C SER A 175 20.45 -29.15 11.18
N GLY A 176 20.83 -27.95 10.77
CA GLY A 176 20.40 -26.69 11.39
C GLY A 176 19.48 -25.90 10.47
N ASP A 177 19.08 -24.70 10.92
CA ASP A 177 18.14 -23.84 10.19
C ASP A 177 18.68 -23.33 8.83
N ILE A 178 20.01 -23.30 8.64
CA ILE A 178 20.66 -22.66 7.47
C ILE A 178 21.55 -23.60 6.64
N SER A 179 21.95 -24.78 7.16
CA SER A 179 22.71 -25.82 6.44
C SER A 179 22.58 -27.20 7.09
N GLU A 180 22.98 -28.23 6.33
CA GLU A 180 23.20 -29.58 6.84
C GLU A 180 24.62 -30.09 6.54
N THR A 181 25.07 -31.10 7.29
CA THR A 181 26.33 -31.80 7.02
C THR A 181 26.20 -33.26 7.36
N LYS A 182 26.90 -34.09 6.58
CA LYS A 182 26.92 -35.54 6.70
C LYS A 182 28.35 -36.03 6.88
N LYS A 183 28.56 -36.95 7.83
CA LYS A 183 29.84 -37.64 8.06
C LYS A 183 29.58 -39.14 8.23
N GLN A 184 30.27 -39.96 7.43
CA GLN A 184 30.28 -41.40 7.61
C GLN A 184 31.32 -41.78 8.67
N VAL A 185 30.96 -42.66 9.60
CA VAL A 185 31.76 -43.02 10.78
C VAL A 185 31.70 -44.53 11.01
N ILE A 186 32.79 -45.11 11.49
CA ILE A 186 32.86 -46.45 12.06
C ILE A 186 33.58 -46.36 13.41
N ILE A 187 33.02 -46.90 14.48
CA ILE A 187 33.63 -46.86 15.81
C ILE A 187 34.54 -48.08 16.00
N THR A 188 35.83 -47.83 16.15
CA THR A 188 36.88 -48.80 16.51
C THR A 188 37.52 -48.42 17.85
N GLU A 189 38.56 -49.13 18.29
CA GLU A 189 39.25 -48.81 19.55
C GLU A 189 39.93 -47.43 19.55
N GLU A 190 40.50 -47.02 18.41
CA GLU A 190 41.24 -45.76 18.28
C GLU A 190 40.33 -44.59 17.87
N SER A 191 39.04 -44.87 17.65
CA SER A 191 38.09 -43.86 17.16
C SER A 191 37.73 -42.85 18.23
N GLU A 192 37.65 -41.58 17.83
CA GLU A 192 37.04 -40.54 18.64
C GLU A 192 35.56 -40.86 18.89
N LYS A 193 35.11 -40.62 20.13
CA LYS A 193 33.70 -40.77 20.54
C LYS A 193 33.00 -39.43 20.72
N ALA A 194 33.68 -38.34 20.39
CA ALA A 194 33.13 -37.00 20.41
C ALA A 194 33.25 -36.42 18.99
N PHE A 195 32.11 -36.04 18.40
CA PHE A 195 32.02 -35.49 17.07
C PHE A 195 31.55 -34.03 17.17
N ASP A 196 32.47 -33.09 16.94
CA ASP A 196 32.14 -31.68 16.89
C ASP A 196 31.94 -31.19 15.46
N PHE A 197 30.79 -30.57 15.20
CA PHE A 197 30.40 -30.02 13.91
C PHE A 197 30.57 -28.48 13.90
N THR A 198 31.81 -28.04 14.16
CA THR A 198 32.18 -26.62 14.40
C THR A 198 32.22 -25.75 13.14
N ASN A 199 32.34 -26.36 11.94
CA ASN A 199 32.80 -25.65 10.74
C ASN A 199 31.81 -25.69 9.56
N ILE A 200 30.51 -25.66 9.85
CA ILE A 200 29.44 -25.71 8.84
C ILE A 200 28.81 -24.34 8.57
N ILE A 201 29.59 -23.27 8.65
CA ILE A 201 29.08 -22.00 8.12
C ILE A 201 29.40 -21.99 6.64
N GLY A 202 28.49 -22.57 5.86
CA GLY A 202 28.52 -22.44 4.41
C GLY A 202 28.49 -20.95 4.04
N SER A 203 28.97 -20.64 2.86
CA SER A 203 28.85 -19.31 2.29
C SER A 203 28.45 -19.44 0.84
N LYS A 204 27.80 -18.40 0.32
CA LYS A 204 27.48 -18.33 -1.10
C LYS A 204 27.58 -16.90 -1.60
N ASP A 205 27.77 -16.77 -2.90
CA ASP A 205 27.72 -15.46 -3.54
C ASP A 205 26.27 -14.98 -3.62
N LEU A 206 26.05 -13.70 -3.29
CA LEU A 206 24.76 -13.03 -3.45
C LEU A 206 24.88 -11.99 -4.57
N VAL A 207 23.99 -12.09 -5.55
CA VAL A 207 23.89 -11.14 -6.66
C VAL A 207 22.88 -10.05 -6.31
N LEU A 208 23.28 -8.79 -6.35
CA LEU A 208 22.41 -7.64 -6.17
C LEU A 208 22.19 -6.98 -7.54
N ASN A 209 20.94 -6.94 -7.99
CA ASN A 209 20.56 -6.20 -9.19
C ASN A 209 20.09 -4.81 -8.76
N ILE A 210 20.99 -3.83 -8.84
CA ILE A 210 20.76 -2.49 -8.33
C ILE A 210 20.48 -1.55 -9.50
N SER A 211 19.34 -0.85 -9.46
CA SER A 211 18.91 0.04 -10.55
C SER A 211 19.85 1.22 -10.87
N HIS A 212 20.68 1.67 -9.92
CA HIS A 212 21.51 2.88 -10.03
C HIS A 212 22.89 2.68 -9.36
N ASN A 213 23.83 3.62 -9.59
CA ASN A 213 25.13 3.60 -8.93
C ASN A 213 24.95 3.75 -7.40
N ALA A 214 25.53 2.84 -6.62
CA ALA A 214 25.29 2.79 -5.18
C ALA A 214 26.46 2.21 -4.39
N GLU A 215 26.66 2.70 -3.16
CA GLU A 215 27.47 2.04 -2.15
C GLU A 215 26.68 0.88 -1.54
N VAL A 216 27.30 -0.29 -1.45
CA VAL A 216 26.71 -1.50 -0.86
C VAL A 216 27.41 -1.82 0.46
N LYS A 217 26.60 -1.98 1.51
CA LYS A 217 27.06 -2.47 2.82
C LYS A 217 26.37 -3.76 3.19
N VAL A 218 27.10 -4.62 3.89
CA VAL A 218 26.60 -5.82 4.55
C VAL A 218 26.99 -5.73 6.01
N ASP A 219 26.03 -5.76 6.93
CA ASP A 219 26.26 -5.67 8.37
C ASP A 219 27.22 -4.53 8.75
N GLU A 220 26.91 -3.33 8.27
CA GLU A 220 27.67 -2.09 8.46
C GLU A 220 29.01 -1.99 7.69
N ALA A 221 29.57 -3.09 7.21
CA ALA A 221 30.81 -3.11 6.43
C ALA A 221 30.57 -2.71 4.96
N ILE A 222 31.36 -1.76 4.45
CA ILE A 222 31.33 -1.38 3.02
C ILE A 222 31.98 -2.49 2.20
N ILE A 223 31.20 -3.11 1.32
CA ILE A 223 31.67 -4.16 0.41
C ILE A 223 32.21 -3.54 -0.88
N GLY A 224 31.59 -2.46 -1.35
CA GLY A 224 32.05 -1.73 -2.53
C GLY A 224 30.97 -0.86 -3.17
N THR A 225 31.23 -0.46 -4.42
CA THR A 225 30.34 0.38 -5.22
C THR A 225 29.77 -0.42 -6.39
N ALA A 226 28.45 -0.51 -6.47
CA ALA A 226 27.73 -1.07 -7.60
C ALA A 226 27.53 -0.02 -8.71
N LYS A 227 27.57 -0.48 -9.97
CA LYS A 227 27.13 0.30 -11.13
C LYS A 227 25.68 -0.02 -11.43
N GLY A 228 24.87 0.99 -11.69
CA GLY A 228 23.45 0.81 -11.97
C GLY A 228 23.20 -0.07 -13.20
N GLY A 229 22.29 -1.04 -13.07
CA GLY A 229 21.93 -1.97 -14.13
C GLY A 229 22.90 -3.13 -14.34
N GLU A 230 24.05 -3.15 -13.65
CA GLU A 230 25.01 -4.25 -13.66
C GLU A 230 24.85 -5.11 -12.39
N PRO A 231 24.91 -6.45 -12.48
CA PRO A 231 24.91 -7.33 -11.31
C PRO A 231 26.11 -7.06 -10.39
N PHE A 232 25.85 -6.74 -9.12
CA PHE A 232 26.89 -6.61 -8.10
C PHE A 232 26.97 -7.88 -7.24
N VAL A 233 28.13 -8.51 -7.19
CA VAL A 233 28.31 -9.80 -6.47
C VAL A 233 28.96 -9.56 -5.11
N VAL A 234 28.22 -9.86 -4.04
CA VAL A 234 28.77 -10.01 -2.69
C VAL A 234 29.32 -11.43 -2.58
N LYS A 235 30.65 -11.57 -2.50
CA LYS A 235 31.32 -12.87 -2.49
C LYS A 235 31.34 -13.50 -1.10
N ASN A 236 31.23 -14.84 -1.06
CA ASN A 236 31.35 -15.64 0.16
C ASN A 236 30.50 -15.09 1.33
N LEU A 237 29.26 -14.68 1.04
CA LEU A 237 28.35 -14.24 2.08
C LEU A 237 27.97 -15.44 2.94
N VAL A 238 28.35 -15.36 4.21
CA VAL A 238 28.19 -16.42 5.21
C VAL A 238 26.71 -16.76 5.37
N TYR A 239 26.37 -18.01 5.69
CA TYR A 239 24.98 -18.37 6.00
C TYR A 239 24.56 -17.73 7.32
N GLY A 240 23.34 -17.19 7.38
CA GLY A 240 22.80 -16.47 8.52
C GLY A 240 22.01 -15.22 8.14
N LYS A 241 21.64 -14.44 9.16
CA LYS A 241 20.92 -13.17 8.98
C LYS A 241 21.91 -12.05 8.66
N HIS A 242 21.63 -11.32 7.59
CA HIS A 242 22.41 -10.16 7.17
C HIS A 242 21.49 -8.97 6.90
N LEU A 243 22.01 -7.76 7.10
CA LEU A 243 21.38 -6.53 6.64
C LEU A 243 22.14 -5.98 5.44
N ILE A 244 21.50 -6.00 4.27
CA ILE A 244 22.01 -5.34 3.08
C ILE A 244 21.54 -3.89 3.09
N VAL A 245 22.47 -2.94 3.03
CA VAL A 245 22.18 -1.51 2.89
C VAL A 245 22.73 -1.03 1.56
N VAL A 246 21.87 -0.53 0.70
CA VAL A 246 22.26 0.04 -0.60
C VAL A 246 21.93 1.52 -0.59
N ARG A 247 22.96 2.35 -0.72
CA ARG A 247 22.86 3.80 -0.70
C ARG A 247 23.24 4.36 -2.06
N ALA A 248 22.31 5.07 -2.70
CA ALA A 248 22.61 5.74 -3.95
C ALA A 248 23.79 6.72 -3.80
N LEU A 249 24.71 6.73 -4.77
CA LEU A 249 25.85 7.65 -4.75
C LEU A 249 25.46 9.05 -5.20
N ASP A 250 24.62 9.12 -6.23
CA ASP A 250 24.32 10.37 -6.95
C ASP A 250 23.07 11.07 -6.39
N PHE A 251 22.33 10.45 -5.47
CA PHE A 251 21.11 10.99 -4.89
C PHE A 251 20.79 10.41 -3.51
N ASN A 252 19.85 11.05 -2.79
CA ASN A 252 19.57 10.71 -1.39
C ASN A 252 18.45 9.66 -1.25
N ASP A 253 18.76 8.42 -1.61
CA ASP A 253 17.95 7.23 -1.30
C ASP A 253 18.83 6.14 -0.66
N THR A 254 18.26 5.43 0.31
CA THR A 254 18.87 4.31 1.00
C THR A 254 17.82 3.22 1.15
N GLN A 255 18.15 2.01 0.69
CA GLN A 255 17.30 0.84 0.84
C GLN A 255 17.97 -0.15 1.80
N GLU A 256 17.21 -0.59 2.79
CA GLU A 256 17.62 -1.60 3.75
C GLU A 256 16.86 -2.89 3.48
N ARG A 257 17.57 -4.00 3.36
CA ARG A 257 17.01 -5.31 3.05
C ARG A 257 17.57 -6.36 4.01
N PRO A 258 16.82 -6.71 5.07
CA PRO A 258 17.18 -7.86 5.89
C PRO A 258 17.00 -9.13 5.07
N ILE A 259 18.00 -10.00 5.09
CA ILE A 259 17.98 -11.29 4.39
C ILE A 259 18.41 -12.41 5.33
N ASN A 260 17.96 -13.63 5.05
CA ASN A 260 18.48 -14.84 5.66
C ASN A 260 19.14 -15.70 4.58
N VAL A 261 20.46 -15.82 4.66
CA VAL A 261 21.27 -16.56 3.71
C VAL A 261 21.34 -18.01 4.18
N ALA A 262 20.87 -18.92 3.35
CA ALA A 262 20.91 -20.35 3.59
C ALA A 262 21.21 -21.07 2.27
N GLU A 263 21.58 -22.34 2.34
CA GLU A 263 21.93 -23.16 1.18
C GLU A 263 20.86 -23.12 0.08
N LYS A 264 19.58 -23.17 0.46
CA LYS A 264 18.44 -23.15 -0.49
C LYS A 264 17.80 -21.77 -0.70
N SER A 265 18.33 -20.70 -0.09
CA SER A 265 17.73 -19.36 -0.28
C SER A 265 18.03 -18.79 -1.68
N VAL A 266 17.32 -17.75 -2.10
CA VAL A 266 17.57 -17.10 -3.40
C VAL A 266 19.01 -16.56 -3.49
N ASN A 267 19.59 -16.63 -4.69
CA ASN A 267 20.95 -16.14 -4.96
C ASN A 267 20.99 -14.71 -5.52
N SER A 268 19.81 -14.11 -5.72
CA SER A 268 19.69 -12.75 -6.27
C SER A 268 18.66 -11.93 -5.52
N LEU A 269 18.91 -10.62 -5.44
CA LEU A 269 17.98 -9.64 -4.89
C LEU A 269 17.89 -8.42 -5.79
N ASP A 270 16.67 -8.04 -6.16
CA ASP A 270 16.41 -6.81 -6.92
C ASP A 270 16.23 -5.63 -5.96
N ILE A 271 17.04 -4.59 -6.15
CA ILE A 271 17.01 -3.38 -5.33
C ILE A 271 16.74 -2.18 -6.24
N GLN A 272 15.50 -1.72 -6.19
CA GLN A 272 15.03 -0.54 -6.88
C GLN A 272 15.24 0.68 -5.98
N LEU A 273 16.15 1.56 -6.40
CA LEU A 273 16.40 2.84 -5.74
C LEU A 273 15.42 3.86 -6.35
N LYS A 274 14.72 4.58 -5.48
CA LYS A 274 13.77 5.62 -5.89
C LYS A 274 14.55 6.84 -6.34
N HIS A 275 14.74 6.93 -7.65
CA HIS A 275 15.43 8.06 -8.25
C HIS A 275 14.54 9.30 -8.39
N THR A 276 13.21 9.16 -8.29
CA THR A 276 12.25 10.27 -8.39
C THR A 276 11.29 10.35 -7.21
N LYS A 277 10.85 11.57 -6.90
CA LYS A 277 9.83 11.89 -5.91
C LYS A 277 8.77 12.80 -6.52
N THR A 278 7.51 12.51 -6.19
CA THR A 278 6.41 13.44 -6.49
C THR A 278 6.50 14.65 -5.55
N VAL A 279 6.70 15.83 -6.13
CA VAL A 279 6.76 17.10 -5.41
C VAL A 279 5.58 17.98 -5.80
N THR A 280 5.11 18.77 -4.86
CA THR A 280 4.11 19.82 -5.09
C THR A 280 4.80 21.16 -5.06
N ILE A 281 4.63 21.94 -6.13
CA ILE A 281 5.21 23.27 -6.28
C ILE A 281 4.07 24.29 -6.24
N ASP A 282 4.21 25.26 -5.36
CA ASP A 282 3.23 26.31 -5.12
C ASP A 282 3.90 27.69 -5.05
N ALA A 283 3.11 28.74 -5.22
CA ALA A 283 3.57 30.11 -5.12
C ALA A 283 2.64 30.95 -4.24
N ASN A 284 3.10 32.15 -3.90
CA ASN A 284 2.25 33.17 -3.29
C ASN A 284 1.27 33.84 -4.29
N ILE A 285 1.38 33.54 -5.58
CA ILE A 285 0.54 34.05 -6.67
C ILE A 285 0.08 32.86 -7.53
N SER A 286 -1.19 32.86 -7.96
CA SER A 286 -1.73 31.79 -8.82
C SER A 286 -1.15 31.88 -10.24
N GLY A 287 -1.04 30.74 -10.91
CA GLY A 287 -0.64 30.67 -12.32
C GLY A 287 0.81 31.09 -12.58
N ALA A 288 1.71 30.98 -11.61
CA ALA A 288 3.13 31.22 -11.87
C ALA A 288 3.71 30.08 -12.70
N GLN A 289 4.34 30.41 -13.82
CA GLN A 289 5.05 29.46 -14.67
C GLN A 289 6.25 28.88 -13.92
N VAL A 290 6.38 27.56 -13.95
CA VAL A 290 7.45 26.84 -13.27
C VAL A 290 8.32 26.12 -14.30
N ALA A 291 9.61 26.35 -14.24
CA ALA A 291 10.63 25.58 -14.92
C ALA A 291 11.59 24.94 -13.90
N ILE A 292 11.96 23.69 -14.15
CA ILE A 292 12.97 22.96 -13.39
C ILE A 292 14.09 22.58 -14.34
N ASP A 293 15.34 22.90 -13.98
CA ASP A 293 16.56 22.67 -14.78
C ASP A 293 16.41 23.19 -16.22
N GLY A 294 15.82 24.38 -16.37
CA GLY A 294 15.57 25.02 -17.66
C GLY A 294 14.37 24.48 -18.45
N LYS A 295 13.68 23.43 -17.98
CA LYS A 295 12.50 22.85 -18.65
C LYS A 295 11.20 23.34 -18.01
N TYR A 296 10.32 23.95 -18.79
CA TYR A 296 8.97 24.32 -18.35
C TYR A 296 8.12 23.09 -18.03
N LEU A 297 7.49 23.08 -16.85
CA LEU A 297 6.68 21.96 -16.35
C LEU A 297 5.19 22.29 -16.21
N GLY A 298 4.81 23.56 -16.20
CA GLY A 298 3.42 24.01 -16.01
C GLY A 298 3.31 25.20 -15.07
N ASP A 299 2.08 25.50 -14.63
CA ASP A 299 1.77 26.66 -13.78
C ASP A 299 1.36 26.26 -12.36
N THR A 300 1.65 27.08 -11.35
CA THR A 300 1.26 26.80 -9.96
C THR A 300 -0.26 26.87 -9.73
N LYS A 301 -0.84 25.99 -8.91
CA LYS A 301 -0.23 24.88 -8.14
C LYS A 301 -0.07 23.64 -9.00
N LEU A 302 1.14 23.06 -9.05
CA LEU A 302 1.41 21.85 -9.85
C LEU A 302 2.05 20.74 -9.03
N THR A 303 1.83 19.51 -9.48
CA THR A 303 2.50 18.32 -8.97
C THR A 303 3.36 17.72 -10.07
N ALA A 304 4.64 17.47 -9.80
CA ALA A 304 5.60 16.92 -10.76
C ALA A 304 6.44 15.83 -10.12
N GLN A 305 6.86 14.83 -10.90
CA GLN A 305 7.91 13.91 -10.48
C GLN A 305 9.28 14.51 -10.82
N LEU A 306 10.10 14.74 -9.80
CA LEU A 306 11.47 15.22 -9.97
C LEU A 306 12.44 14.17 -9.45
N THR A 307 13.66 14.14 -9.98
CA THR A 307 14.69 13.28 -9.44
C THR A 307 15.10 13.73 -8.03
N TYR A 308 15.69 12.84 -7.24
CA TYR A 308 16.33 13.24 -6.00
C TYR A 308 17.59 14.03 -6.30
N GLY A 309 17.88 15.07 -5.52
CA GLY A 309 19.05 15.93 -5.73
C GLY A 309 18.72 17.40 -5.79
N ARG A 310 19.72 18.20 -6.18
CA ARG A 310 19.60 19.65 -6.33
C ARG A 310 19.07 19.97 -7.71
N HIS A 311 17.96 20.69 -7.76
CA HIS A 311 17.33 21.15 -8.98
C HIS A 311 17.33 22.68 -9.00
N GLU A 312 17.64 23.27 -10.15
CA GLU A 312 17.43 24.70 -10.35
C GLU A 312 15.95 24.92 -10.67
N MET A 313 15.23 25.56 -9.77
CA MET A 313 13.86 25.98 -10.02
C MET A 313 13.84 27.45 -10.42
N THR A 314 13.21 27.73 -11.55
CA THR A 314 12.85 29.08 -11.98
C THR A 314 11.34 29.19 -11.98
N MET A 315 10.81 30.10 -11.18
CA MET A 315 9.41 30.49 -11.26
C MET A 315 9.31 31.87 -11.88
N SER A 316 8.33 32.08 -12.73
CA SER A 316 8.08 33.39 -13.32
C SER A 316 6.60 33.71 -13.42
N ASN A 317 6.26 34.98 -13.27
CA ASN A 317 4.92 35.49 -13.45
C ASN A 317 5.01 36.98 -13.83
N ALA A 318 4.29 37.38 -14.88
CA ALA A 318 4.20 38.78 -15.33
C ALA A 318 5.55 39.51 -15.43
N GLY A 319 6.56 38.86 -16.03
CA GLY A 319 7.88 39.45 -16.27
C GLY A 319 8.80 39.54 -15.05
N LYS A 320 8.40 39.02 -13.88
CA LYS A 320 9.29 38.76 -12.74
C LYS A 320 9.63 37.29 -12.67
N SER A 321 10.91 36.98 -12.48
CA SER A 321 11.37 35.63 -12.22
C SER A 321 12.11 35.56 -10.89
N LYS A 322 12.09 34.38 -10.29
CA LYS A 322 12.97 34.00 -9.20
C LYS A 322 13.54 32.64 -9.55
N THR A 323 14.87 32.58 -9.56
CA THR A 323 15.62 31.35 -9.76
C THR A 323 16.35 31.01 -8.47
N GLY A 324 16.48 29.73 -8.18
CA GLY A 324 17.19 29.23 -7.02
C GLY A 324 17.23 27.72 -7.00
N THR A 325 17.94 27.16 -6.04
CA THR A 325 18.06 25.71 -5.94
C THR A 325 17.06 25.14 -4.94
N ILE A 326 16.34 24.10 -5.34
CA ILE A 326 15.56 23.25 -4.44
C ILE A 326 16.30 21.92 -4.24
N LEU A 327 16.21 21.33 -3.06
CA LEU A 327 16.74 20.00 -2.75
C LEU A 327 15.58 19.02 -2.58
N VAL A 328 15.42 18.13 -3.55
CA VAL A 328 14.44 17.04 -3.52
C VAL A 328 15.06 15.87 -2.77
N ASN A 329 14.45 15.52 -1.63
CA ASN A 329 14.86 14.40 -0.79
C ASN A 329 13.64 13.82 -0.04
N GLU A 330 13.84 12.82 0.81
CA GLU A 330 12.76 12.15 1.56
C GLU A 330 11.93 13.12 2.42
N ARG A 331 12.53 14.19 2.96
CA ARG A 331 11.84 15.13 3.86
C ARG A 331 11.10 16.23 3.11
N ASN A 332 11.53 16.57 1.89
CA ASN A 332 11.00 17.69 1.12
C ASN A 332 10.14 17.20 -0.04
N SER A 333 8.82 17.36 0.04
CA SER A 333 7.87 17.09 -1.05
C SER A 333 7.05 18.31 -1.45
N TYR A 334 7.25 19.45 -0.79
CA TYR A 334 6.48 20.66 -0.98
C TYR A 334 7.39 21.88 -1.04
N PHE A 335 7.34 22.60 -2.16
CA PHE A 335 8.13 23.82 -2.36
C PHE A 335 7.18 24.98 -2.62
N LYS A 336 7.12 25.92 -1.68
CA LYS A 336 6.38 27.17 -1.85
C LYS A 336 7.33 28.35 -1.92
N TRP A 337 7.38 29.03 -3.06
CA TRP A 337 8.22 30.21 -3.22
C TRP A 337 7.42 31.50 -3.24
N LYS A 338 8.00 32.53 -2.62
CA LYS A 338 7.52 33.90 -2.72
C LYS A 338 8.20 34.55 -3.92
N LEU A 339 7.43 34.79 -4.98
CA LEU A 339 7.82 35.67 -6.07
C LEU A 339 7.62 37.12 -5.63
N PRO A 340 8.56 38.03 -5.99
CA PRO A 340 8.34 39.46 -5.83
C PRO A 340 7.04 39.81 -6.56
N LYS A 341 6.10 40.45 -5.85
CA LYS A 341 4.97 41.07 -6.55
C LYS A 341 5.59 42.02 -7.59
N PRO A 342 5.18 41.97 -8.87
CA PRO A 342 5.71 42.89 -9.85
C PRO A 342 5.59 44.31 -9.31
N SER A 343 6.72 45.02 -9.29
CA SER A 343 6.77 46.45 -8.99
C SER A 343 5.79 47.14 -9.94
N THR A 344 4.69 47.61 -9.38
CA THR A 344 3.58 48.26 -10.07
C THR A 344 4.04 49.62 -10.62
N ARG A 345 4.76 49.60 -11.74
CA ARG A 345 4.85 50.74 -12.67
C ARG A 345 4.69 50.29 -14.12
N TYR A 346 3.74 49.38 -14.29
CA TYR A 346 2.94 49.24 -15.49
C TYR A 346 1.53 48.96 -14.97
N HIS A 347 0.58 49.88 -15.19
CA HIS A 347 -0.82 49.60 -14.92
C HIS A 347 -1.29 48.53 -15.92
N ARG A 348 -1.08 47.25 -15.59
CA ARG A 348 -1.90 46.20 -16.17
C ARG A 348 -3.29 46.44 -15.59
N GLY A 349 -4.21 46.94 -16.41
CA GLY A 349 -5.59 47.19 -15.99
C GLY A 349 -6.17 45.94 -15.35
N TYR A 350 -6.98 46.12 -14.31
CA TYR A 350 -7.70 45.02 -13.69
C TYR A 350 -8.54 44.31 -14.76
N THR A 351 -8.47 42.99 -14.79
CA THR A 351 -9.19 42.16 -15.75
C THR A 351 -10.38 41.48 -15.08
N THR A 352 -11.37 41.01 -15.84
CA THR A 352 -12.55 40.32 -15.29
C THR A 352 -12.20 39.07 -14.49
N GLN A 353 -11.00 38.51 -14.70
CA GLN A 353 -10.46 37.38 -13.94
C GLN A 353 -10.07 37.76 -12.50
N ASP A 354 -9.96 39.05 -12.19
CA ASP A 354 -9.50 39.57 -10.89
C ASP A 354 -10.66 39.94 -9.94
N ILE A 355 -11.92 39.84 -10.38
CA ILE A 355 -13.11 40.15 -9.56
C ILE A 355 -13.66 38.85 -8.93
N ASP A 356 -14.13 38.93 -7.67
CA ASP A 356 -14.95 37.89 -7.04
C ASP A 356 -16.35 37.85 -7.71
N LEU A 357 -16.50 36.94 -8.69
CA LEU A 357 -17.71 36.81 -9.50
C LEU A 357 -18.79 36.04 -8.75
N ARG A 358 -19.89 36.74 -8.51
CA ARG A 358 -21.07 36.25 -7.81
C ARG A 358 -22.24 36.17 -8.80
N PRO A 359 -22.61 34.97 -9.26
CA PRO A 359 -23.50 34.81 -10.40
C PRO A 359 -24.99 34.95 -10.03
N ILE A 360 -25.35 35.07 -8.76
CA ILE A 360 -26.76 35.14 -8.32
C ILE A 360 -26.93 36.35 -7.41
N GLY A 361 -28.05 37.05 -7.51
CA GLY A 361 -28.37 38.18 -6.63
C GLY A 361 -29.86 38.33 -6.35
N LEU A 362 -30.16 38.99 -5.24
CA LEU A 362 -31.51 39.50 -4.95
C LEU A 362 -31.51 41.00 -5.27
N GLU A 363 -32.50 41.45 -6.04
CA GLU A 363 -32.59 42.82 -6.55
C GLU A 363 -33.87 43.50 -6.08
N LEU A 364 -33.73 44.76 -5.68
CA LEU A 364 -34.81 45.68 -5.36
C LEU A 364 -34.64 46.93 -6.23
N GLY A 365 -35.70 47.30 -6.95
CA GLY A 365 -35.70 48.40 -7.89
C GLY A 365 -36.90 49.32 -7.75
N TYR A 366 -36.69 50.58 -8.08
CA TYR A 366 -37.73 51.56 -8.34
C TYR A 366 -37.85 51.74 -9.86
N ALA A 367 -39.05 51.48 -10.38
CA ALA A 367 -39.35 51.52 -11.80
C ALA A 367 -40.30 52.70 -12.12
N GLN A 368 -40.03 53.39 -13.22
CA GLN A 368 -40.88 54.41 -13.81
C GLN A 368 -41.30 53.94 -15.19
N LYS A 369 -42.58 53.57 -15.35
CA LYS A 369 -43.17 53.13 -16.62
C LYS A 369 -43.88 54.30 -17.31
N GLN A 370 -43.85 54.35 -18.63
CA GLN A 370 -44.54 55.35 -19.43
C GLN A 370 -45.05 54.73 -20.72
N TRP A 371 -46.29 54.99 -21.08
CA TRP A 371 -46.82 54.65 -22.39
C TRP A 371 -46.63 55.80 -23.38
N VAL A 372 -46.33 55.43 -24.61
CA VAL A 372 -46.09 56.34 -25.71
C VAL A 372 -47.05 56.04 -26.83
N TYR A 373 -48.08 56.87 -26.94
CA TYR A 373 -49.07 56.84 -27.99
C TYR A 373 -48.56 57.60 -29.21
N LYS A 374 -48.68 56.99 -30.39
CA LYS A 374 -48.29 57.58 -31.67
C LYS A 374 -49.48 57.51 -32.62
N THR A 375 -49.92 58.67 -33.07
CA THR A 375 -50.96 58.86 -34.10
C THR A 375 -50.32 59.52 -35.34
N GLU A 376 -51.09 59.76 -36.40
CA GLU A 376 -50.60 60.49 -37.58
C GLU A 376 -50.18 61.92 -37.22
N GLY A 377 -48.87 62.11 -36.99
CA GLY A 377 -48.25 63.42 -36.76
C GLY A 377 -47.99 63.78 -35.30
N GLU A 378 -48.55 63.06 -34.32
CA GLU A 378 -48.40 63.37 -32.90
C GLU A 378 -47.86 62.21 -32.06
N LYS A 379 -47.17 62.57 -30.97
CA LYS A 379 -46.60 61.64 -30.01
C LYS A 379 -46.93 62.09 -28.60
N LEU A 380 -47.84 61.37 -27.94
CA LEU A 380 -48.21 61.60 -26.56
C LEU A 380 -47.45 60.63 -25.64
N LYS A 381 -46.88 61.17 -24.56
CA LYS A 381 -46.21 60.40 -23.51
C LYS A 381 -46.98 60.58 -22.21
N THR A 382 -47.49 59.50 -21.64
CA THR A 382 -48.39 59.55 -20.49
C THR A 382 -48.15 58.40 -19.52
N GLY A 383 -48.50 58.61 -18.25
CA GLY A 383 -48.86 57.53 -17.33
C GLY A 383 -50.24 56.96 -17.67
N PHE A 384 -50.97 56.44 -16.69
CA PHE A 384 -52.28 55.81 -16.92
C PHE A 384 -53.41 56.80 -17.21
N TRP A 385 -53.56 57.85 -16.39
CA TRP A 385 -54.77 58.69 -16.38
C TRP A 385 -54.94 59.67 -17.54
N GLY A 386 -53.90 59.90 -18.36
CA GLY A 386 -53.93 60.92 -19.42
C GLY A 386 -53.85 62.35 -18.87
N GLN A 387 -53.11 63.26 -19.54
CA GLN A 387 -52.87 64.66 -19.15
C GLN A 387 -52.53 64.86 -17.65
N GLY A 388 -51.29 64.57 -17.27
CA GLY A 388 -50.82 64.72 -15.88
C GLY A 388 -49.43 64.12 -15.68
N GLU A 389 -49.25 63.33 -14.62
CA GLU A 389 -48.02 62.59 -14.37
C GLU A 389 -47.64 61.70 -15.57
N LYS A 390 -46.42 61.93 -16.08
CA LYS A 390 -45.91 61.28 -17.29
C LYS A 390 -45.42 59.85 -17.04
N TYR A 391 -45.32 59.45 -15.78
CA TYR A 391 -44.73 58.18 -15.37
C TYR A 391 -45.62 57.52 -14.33
N LEU A 392 -45.76 56.21 -14.47
CA LEU A 392 -46.32 55.32 -13.49
C LEU A 392 -45.19 54.77 -12.61
N HIS A 393 -45.33 54.88 -11.30
CA HIS A 393 -44.30 54.52 -10.35
C HIS A 393 -44.49 53.11 -9.82
N GLY A 394 -43.40 52.35 -9.71
CA GLY A 394 -43.47 50.95 -9.30
C GLY A 394 -42.26 50.45 -8.53
N LEU A 395 -42.49 49.32 -7.87
CA LEU A 395 -41.50 48.53 -7.17
C LEU A 395 -41.17 47.29 -8.00
N GLN A 396 -39.89 47.02 -8.20
CA GLN A 396 -39.37 45.80 -8.82
C GLN A 396 -38.66 44.96 -7.76
N VAL A 397 -38.98 43.67 -7.69
CA VAL A 397 -38.27 42.70 -6.85
C VAL A 397 -37.98 41.47 -7.69
N GLY A 398 -36.76 40.93 -7.62
CA GLY A 398 -36.46 39.73 -8.39
C GLY A 398 -35.17 39.02 -8.05
N ILE A 399 -35.01 37.88 -8.69
CA ILE A 399 -33.78 37.08 -8.67
C ILE A 399 -33.00 37.41 -9.94
N ARG A 400 -31.77 37.86 -9.73
CA ARG A 400 -30.80 38.20 -10.77
C ARG A 400 -29.82 37.05 -10.96
N ILE A 401 -29.50 36.73 -12.21
CA ILE A 401 -28.55 35.68 -12.59
C ILE A 401 -27.58 36.23 -13.63
N GLU A 402 -26.29 35.96 -13.43
CA GLU A 402 -25.15 36.49 -14.20
C GLU A 402 -24.15 35.42 -14.63
N PRO A 403 -24.52 34.42 -15.45
CA PRO A 403 -23.55 33.45 -15.94
C PRO A 403 -22.51 34.14 -16.84
N HIS A 404 -21.26 33.69 -16.71
CA HIS A 404 -20.15 34.14 -17.53
C HIS A 404 -20.16 33.39 -18.88
N ILE A 405 -20.10 34.13 -19.98
CA ILE A 405 -20.18 33.57 -21.34
C ILE A 405 -18.86 33.74 -22.14
N GLY A 406 -17.78 34.12 -21.47
CA GLY A 406 -16.43 34.18 -22.03
C GLY A 406 -15.91 35.60 -22.26
N TRP A 407 -14.58 35.70 -22.26
CA TRP A 407 -13.81 36.94 -22.40
C TRP A 407 -14.14 38.01 -21.33
N TRP A 408 -14.97 38.99 -21.66
CA TRP A 408 -15.38 40.08 -20.76
C TRP A 408 -16.90 40.13 -20.52
N PHE A 409 -17.66 39.18 -21.08
CA PHE A 409 -19.12 39.27 -21.18
C PHE A 409 -19.84 38.32 -20.22
N TYR A 410 -20.92 38.83 -19.67
CA TYR A 410 -21.85 38.13 -18.79
C TYR A 410 -23.24 38.23 -19.39
N VAL A 411 -24.12 37.30 -19.04
CA VAL A 411 -25.55 37.46 -19.35
C VAL A 411 -26.23 37.97 -18.10
N HIS A 412 -26.81 39.16 -18.11
CA HIS A 412 -27.72 39.59 -17.05
C HIS A 412 -29.13 39.14 -17.41
N THR A 413 -29.64 38.17 -16.67
CA THR A 413 -31.01 37.68 -16.77
C THR A 413 -31.61 37.46 -15.38
N GLY A 414 -32.87 37.03 -15.31
CA GLY A 414 -33.56 36.82 -14.04
C GLY A 414 -35.07 36.76 -14.21
N LEU A 415 -35.77 36.60 -13.09
CA LEU A 415 -37.22 36.73 -13.01
C LEU A 415 -37.57 37.78 -11.98
N TYR A 416 -38.35 38.76 -12.42
CA TYR A 416 -38.71 39.93 -11.64
C TYR A 416 -40.22 40.09 -11.61
N TYR A 417 -40.72 40.46 -10.45
CA TYR A 417 -42.08 40.92 -10.26
C TYR A 417 -42.06 42.44 -10.13
N GLU A 418 -42.95 43.10 -10.85
CA GLU A 418 -43.14 44.54 -10.81
C GLU A 418 -44.57 44.86 -10.35
N PHE A 419 -44.68 45.75 -9.36
CA PHE A 419 -45.94 46.32 -8.92
C PHE A 419 -45.94 47.82 -9.20
N TYR A 420 -46.95 48.31 -9.89
CA TYR A 420 -47.12 49.72 -10.19
C TYR A 420 -48.40 50.27 -9.56
N TYR A 421 -48.33 51.53 -9.12
CA TYR A 421 -49.46 52.24 -8.54
C TYR A 421 -49.47 53.70 -9.01
N SER A 422 -50.64 54.23 -9.32
CA SER A 422 -50.84 55.65 -9.62
C SER A 422 -52.20 56.13 -9.14
N LYS A 423 -52.24 57.33 -8.56
CA LYS A 423 -53.47 58.06 -8.23
C LYS A 423 -53.58 59.25 -9.19
N SER A 424 -54.74 59.50 -9.77
CA SER A 424 -54.97 60.71 -10.56
C SER A 424 -55.08 61.93 -9.65
N ASP A 425 -54.95 63.12 -10.25
CA ASP A 425 -55.42 64.35 -9.62
C ASP A 425 -56.95 64.32 -9.45
N GLU A 426 -57.46 65.13 -8.53
CA GLU A 426 -58.90 65.30 -8.31
C GLU A 426 -59.45 66.27 -9.35
N GLU A 427 -60.39 65.79 -10.17
CA GLU A 427 -61.09 66.62 -11.15
C GLU A 427 -62.48 66.98 -10.64
N TYR A 428 -62.81 68.26 -10.65
CA TYR A 428 -64.11 68.77 -10.18
C TYR A 428 -64.96 69.26 -11.35
N SER A 429 -66.17 68.72 -11.48
CA SER A 429 -67.19 69.20 -12.41
C SER A 429 -68.53 69.35 -11.68
N ASP A 430 -69.18 70.50 -11.85
CA ASP A 430 -70.47 70.82 -11.22
C ASP A 430 -70.54 70.56 -9.69
N GLY A 431 -69.42 70.77 -8.98
CA GLY A 431 -69.33 70.61 -7.52
C GLY A 431 -69.06 69.17 -7.04
N TYR A 432 -68.96 68.21 -7.96
CA TYR A 432 -68.58 66.83 -7.68
C TYR A 432 -67.12 66.61 -8.07
N GLY A 433 -66.31 66.11 -7.14
CA GLY A 433 -64.91 65.77 -7.37
C GLY A 433 -64.75 64.27 -7.60
N VAL A 434 -63.93 63.88 -8.57
CA VAL A 434 -63.61 62.48 -8.88
C VAL A 434 -62.10 62.30 -8.90
N PHE A 435 -61.61 61.14 -8.45
CA PHE A 435 -60.23 60.71 -8.68
C PHE A 435 -60.14 59.20 -8.95
N GLY A 436 -59.06 58.79 -9.60
CA GLY A 436 -58.79 57.41 -9.95
C GLY A 436 -57.61 56.79 -9.19
N LYS A 437 -57.64 55.47 -8.98
CA LYS A 437 -56.50 54.65 -8.52
C LYS A 437 -56.24 53.49 -9.47
N PHE A 438 -55.00 53.37 -9.92
CA PHE A 438 -54.57 52.36 -10.87
C PHE A 438 -53.53 51.46 -10.21
N MET A 439 -53.67 50.16 -10.39
CA MET A 439 -52.70 49.17 -9.94
C MET A 439 -52.39 48.17 -11.03
N GLU A 440 -51.13 47.73 -11.09
CA GLU A 440 -50.68 46.76 -12.08
C GLU A 440 -49.62 45.83 -11.52
N HIS A 441 -49.79 44.55 -11.82
CA HIS A 441 -48.90 43.45 -11.51
C HIS A 441 -48.29 42.94 -12.81
N SER A 442 -46.96 42.90 -12.91
CA SER A 442 -46.25 42.46 -14.11
C SER A 442 -45.10 41.50 -13.77
N LEU A 443 -44.77 40.61 -14.70
CA LEU A 443 -43.51 39.88 -14.70
C LEU A 443 -42.55 40.49 -15.71
N TYR A 444 -41.28 40.54 -15.34
CA TYR A 444 -40.21 41.08 -16.15
C TYR A 444 -39.03 40.10 -16.21
N VAL A 445 -38.49 39.91 -17.42
CA VAL A 445 -37.32 39.06 -17.68
C VAL A 445 -36.33 39.82 -18.58
N PRO A 446 -35.15 40.21 -18.08
CA PRO A 446 -34.07 40.73 -18.93
C PRO A 446 -33.32 39.61 -19.64
N ALA A 447 -32.87 39.88 -20.85
CA ALA A 447 -31.86 39.10 -21.56
C ALA A 447 -30.78 40.06 -22.07
N HIS A 448 -29.87 40.45 -21.17
CA HIS A 448 -28.84 41.44 -21.44
C HIS A 448 -27.45 40.80 -21.57
N ILE A 449 -26.64 41.34 -22.46
CA ILE A 449 -25.19 41.17 -22.41
C ILE A 449 -24.64 42.26 -21.49
N GLU A 450 -23.83 41.87 -20.51
CA GLU A 450 -23.20 42.78 -19.56
C GLU A 450 -21.67 42.74 -19.70
N PHE A 451 -21.08 43.92 -19.84
CA PHE A 451 -19.65 44.16 -19.87
C PHE A 451 -19.20 44.75 -18.53
N LYS A 452 -18.26 44.09 -17.85
CA LYS A 452 -17.72 44.53 -16.56
C LYS A 452 -16.35 45.17 -16.77
N MET A 453 -16.16 46.35 -16.18
CA MET A 453 -14.94 47.16 -16.17
C MET A 453 -14.36 47.20 -14.76
N PRO A 454 -13.47 46.26 -14.42
CA PRO A 454 -12.84 46.18 -13.10
C PRO A 454 -11.97 47.41 -12.82
N VAL A 455 -12.08 47.95 -11.61
CA VAL A 455 -11.23 49.05 -11.10
C VAL A 455 -10.43 48.59 -9.88
N SER A 456 -10.93 47.62 -9.13
CA SER A 456 -10.21 46.86 -8.12
C SER A 456 -10.80 45.46 -7.96
N ASP A 457 -10.24 44.66 -7.05
CA ASP A 457 -10.76 43.34 -6.65
C ASP A 457 -12.19 43.39 -6.08
N ASN A 458 -12.60 44.56 -5.56
CA ASN A 458 -13.88 44.78 -4.91
C ASN A 458 -14.70 45.91 -5.52
N PHE A 459 -14.26 46.49 -6.65
CA PHE A 459 -14.97 47.59 -7.29
C PHE A 459 -14.90 47.50 -8.81
N TYR A 460 -16.06 47.54 -9.48
CA TYR A 460 -16.14 47.54 -10.93
C TYR A 460 -17.33 48.34 -11.44
N PHE A 461 -17.18 48.97 -12.60
CA PHE A 461 -18.31 49.51 -13.36
C PHE A 461 -18.87 48.42 -14.27
N PHE A 462 -20.13 48.52 -14.65
CA PHE A 462 -20.71 47.63 -15.65
C PHE A 462 -21.62 48.40 -16.60
N LEU A 463 -21.70 47.91 -17.83
CA LEU A 463 -22.66 48.33 -18.85
C LEU A 463 -23.44 47.10 -19.28
N ASN A 464 -24.76 47.22 -19.39
CA ASN A 464 -25.60 46.15 -19.90
C ASN A 464 -26.45 46.64 -21.08
N GLY A 465 -26.74 45.74 -22.00
CA GLY A 465 -27.63 46.02 -23.12
C GLY A 465 -28.22 44.74 -23.69
N GLY A 466 -29.45 44.82 -24.17
CA GLY A 466 -30.14 43.67 -24.74
C GLY A 466 -31.64 43.90 -24.88
N ILE A 467 -32.41 42.85 -24.63
CA ILE A 467 -33.86 42.89 -24.73
C ILE A 467 -34.51 42.58 -23.38
N GLY A 468 -35.61 43.27 -23.09
CA GLY A 468 -36.47 43.01 -21.93
C GLY A 468 -37.81 42.43 -22.38
N PHE A 469 -38.35 41.52 -21.58
CA PHE A 469 -39.68 40.94 -21.77
C PHE A 469 -40.55 41.32 -20.59
N ASP A 470 -41.64 42.05 -20.83
CA ASP A 470 -42.64 42.36 -19.82
C ASP A 470 -43.94 41.61 -20.13
N CYS A 471 -44.59 41.06 -19.11
CA CYS A 471 -45.92 40.46 -19.22
C CYS A 471 -46.81 40.95 -18.08
N GLY A 472 -47.87 41.69 -18.42
CA GLY A 472 -48.93 42.08 -17.51
C GLY A 472 -49.73 40.88 -17.00
N LEU A 473 -49.76 40.68 -15.68
CA LEU A 473 -50.52 39.62 -15.03
C LEU A 473 -51.95 40.07 -14.71
N ALA A 474 -52.09 41.23 -14.07
CA ALA A 474 -53.35 41.82 -13.69
C ALA A 474 -53.17 43.35 -13.61
N ALA A 475 -54.16 44.09 -14.07
CA ALA A 475 -54.19 45.53 -13.93
C ALA A 475 -55.63 45.99 -13.81
N ALA A 476 -55.88 46.85 -12.82
CA ALA A 476 -57.22 47.35 -12.51
C ALA A 476 -57.19 48.86 -12.25
N ALA A 477 -58.29 49.53 -12.57
CA ALA A 477 -58.49 50.94 -12.35
C ALA A 477 -59.83 51.19 -11.63
N ASP A 478 -59.76 51.90 -10.51
CA ASP A 478 -60.92 52.27 -9.70
C ASP A 478 -61.16 53.78 -9.79
N LEU A 479 -62.41 54.20 -9.90
CA LEU A 479 -62.83 55.60 -9.82
C LEU A 479 -63.64 55.84 -8.54
N TYR A 480 -63.32 56.93 -7.85
CA TYR A 480 -63.90 57.32 -6.57
C TYR A 480 -64.49 58.73 -6.63
N ASP A 481 -65.56 58.95 -5.88
CA ASP A 481 -65.98 60.30 -5.50
C ASP A 481 -65.05 60.84 -4.41
N VAL A 482 -64.73 62.14 -4.47
CA VAL A 482 -63.94 62.79 -3.42
C VAL A 482 -64.70 62.76 -2.10
N GLY A 483 -64.13 62.04 -1.13
CA GLY A 483 -64.73 61.80 0.19
C GLY A 483 -65.51 60.48 0.32
N GLY A 484 -65.59 59.67 -0.75
CA GLY A 484 -66.13 58.31 -0.72
C GLY A 484 -65.07 57.27 -0.34
N ASP A 485 -65.51 56.20 0.33
CA ASP A 485 -64.65 55.10 0.78
C ASP A 485 -64.63 53.90 -0.19
N GLU A 486 -65.61 53.80 -1.09
CA GLU A 486 -65.76 52.70 -2.07
C GLU A 486 -65.75 53.27 -3.50
N PRO A 487 -65.20 52.54 -4.49
CA PRO A 487 -65.20 52.98 -5.87
C PRO A 487 -66.62 52.91 -6.47
N TYR A 488 -67.01 53.93 -7.24
CA TYR A 488 -68.27 53.90 -7.98
C TYR A 488 -68.14 53.17 -9.33
N TYR A 489 -66.92 53.00 -9.82
CA TYR A 489 -66.60 52.24 -11.03
C TYR A 489 -65.26 51.54 -10.87
N THR A 490 -65.19 50.30 -11.32
CA THR A 490 -63.97 49.48 -11.34
C THR A 490 -63.83 48.81 -12.71
N GLU A 491 -62.68 49.01 -13.34
CA GLU A 491 -62.24 48.24 -14.50
C GLU A 491 -61.24 47.18 -14.04
N GLU A 492 -61.62 45.90 -14.07
CA GLU A 492 -60.76 44.80 -13.59
C GLU A 492 -59.76 44.29 -14.64
N ASP A 493 -59.97 44.60 -15.93
CA ASP A 493 -59.10 44.16 -17.02
C ASP A 493 -58.70 45.30 -17.97
N ILE A 494 -57.59 45.94 -17.64
CA ILE A 494 -56.93 46.93 -18.51
C ILE A 494 -56.24 46.27 -19.72
N TYR A 495 -56.02 44.97 -19.64
CA TYR A 495 -55.29 44.20 -20.63
C TYR A 495 -56.23 43.39 -21.53
N GLY A 496 -57.02 44.11 -22.30
CA GLY A 496 -58.04 43.62 -23.21
C GLY A 496 -58.58 44.78 -24.04
N ASN A 497 -59.78 44.65 -24.60
CA ASN A 497 -60.50 45.76 -25.22
C ASN A 497 -61.47 46.33 -24.18
N SER A 498 -61.00 47.22 -23.29
CA SER A 498 -61.82 47.87 -22.26
C SER A 498 -61.87 49.39 -22.44
N GLU A 499 -62.86 50.02 -21.80
CA GLU A 499 -63.11 51.46 -21.94
C GLU A 499 -61.98 52.32 -21.35
N MET A 500 -61.24 51.79 -20.36
CA MET A 500 -60.10 52.46 -19.70
C MET A 500 -58.73 51.89 -20.11
N GLY A 501 -58.69 50.85 -20.95
CA GLY A 501 -57.46 50.15 -21.31
C GLY A 501 -57.60 49.30 -22.57
N ASP A 502 -56.82 49.62 -23.59
CA ASP A 502 -56.78 48.85 -24.83
C ASP A 502 -55.35 48.38 -25.14
N LEU A 503 -54.79 47.60 -24.21
CA LEU A 503 -53.38 47.24 -24.20
C LEU A 503 -53.14 45.72 -24.22
N LYS A 504 -52.19 45.28 -25.03
CA LYS A 504 -51.64 43.93 -24.98
C LYS A 504 -50.83 43.72 -23.70
N ARG A 505 -50.95 42.52 -23.12
CA ARG A 505 -50.21 42.10 -21.91
C ARG A 505 -48.70 42.01 -22.12
N PHE A 506 -48.29 41.56 -23.30
CA PHE A 506 -46.90 41.22 -23.57
C PHE A 506 -46.19 42.36 -24.32
N ASN A 507 -45.01 42.74 -23.84
CA ASN A 507 -44.15 43.74 -24.43
C ASN A 507 -42.71 43.23 -24.54
N ILE A 508 -42.03 43.66 -25.62
CA ILE A 508 -40.58 43.51 -25.77
C ILE A 508 -39.98 44.90 -25.88
N SER A 509 -38.91 45.13 -25.13
CA SER A 509 -38.15 46.39 -25.11
C SER A 509 -36.71 46.17 -25.57
N GLY A 510 -36.13 47.19 -26.19
CA GLY A 510 -34.67 47.33 -26.31
C GLY A 510 -34.17 48.08 -25.09
N GLU A 511 -33.16 47.52 -24.42
CA GLU A 511 -32.71 48.01 -23.13
C GLU A 511 -31.21 48.29 -23.11
N PHE A 512 -30.84 49.36 -22.41
CA PHE A 512 -29.47 49.71 -22.13
C PHE A 512 -29.35 50.31 -20.74
N GLY A 513 -28.29 49.97 -20.03
CA GLY A 513 -28.07 50.42 -18.68
C GLY A 513 -26.65 50.21 -18.21
N GLY A 514 -26.45 50.46 -16.93
CA GLY A 514 -25.16 50.31 -16.31
C GLY A 514 -25.14 50.83 -14.89
N GLY A 515 -23.97 50.74 -14.29
CA GLY A 515 -23.76 51.19 -12.93
C GLY A 515 -22.43 50.71 -12.38
N PHE A 516 -22.40 50.45 -11.08
CA PHE A 516 -21.19 50.00 -10.39
C PHE A 516 -21.50 48.96 -9.33
N CYS A 517 -20.50 48.18 -8.96
CA CYS A 517 -20.57 47.21 -7.89
C CYS A 517 -19.42 47.46 -6.91
N VAL A 518 -19.74 47.51 -5.61
CA VAL A 518 -18.80 47.57 -4.50
C VAL A 518 -18.99 46.30 -3.65
N LYS A 519 -17.96 45.46 -3.58
CA LYS A 519 -18.01 44.15 -2.91
C LYS A 519 -19.19 43.33 -3.40
N ARG A 520 -20.26 43.21 -2.59
CA ARG A 520 -21.48 42.43 -2.89
C ARG A 520 -22.65 43.28 -3.34
N TRP A 521 -22.53 44.60 -3.25
CA TRP A 521 -23.62 45.52 -3.53
C TRP A 521 -23.46 46.07 -4.94
N LYS A 522 -24.44 45.79 -5.79
CA LYS A 522 -24.53 46.30 -7.14
C LYS A 522 -25.58 47.40 -7.20
N PHE A 523 -25.28 48.50 -7.87
CA PHE A 523 -26.17 49.62 -8.08
C PHE A 523 -26.25 49.89 -9.57
N GLY A 524 -27.44 50.06 -10.12
CA GLY A 524 -27.59 50.26 -11.55
C GLY A 524 -28.84 51.01 -11.93
N CYS A 525 -28.84 51.44 -13.20
CA CYS A 525 -30.00 51.97 -13.86
C CYS A 525 -30.15 51.36 -15.25
N THR A 526 -31.38 51.14 -15.68
CA THR A 526 -31.71 50.60 -17.01
C THR A 526 -32.79 51.45 -17.65
N VAL A 527 -32.53 51.90 -18.87
CA VAL A 527 -33.48 52.58 -19.73
C VAL A 527 -33.99 51.58 -20.76
N SER A 528 -35.31 51.53 -20.88
CA SER A 528 -36.03 50.56 -21.70
C SER A 528 -36.92 51.29 -22.70
N ARG A 529 -36.86 50.86 -23.97
CA ARG A 529 -37.64 51.40 -25.08
C ARG A 529 -38.44 50.30 -25.74
N GLY A 530 -39.75 50.40 -25.69
CA GLY A 530 -40.66 49.42 -26.29
C GLY A 530 -40.46 49.28 -27.79
N LEU A 531 -40.43 48.03 -28.24
CA LEU A 531 -40.26 47.64 -29.64
C LEU A 531 -41.59 47.14 -30.25
N LEU A 532 -42.47 46.59 -29.42
CA LEU A 532 -43.78 46.10 -29.86
C LEU A 532 -44.85 47.18 -29.80
N ASP A 533 -45.85 47.02 -30.65
CA ASP A 533 -47.09 47.78 -30.61
C ASP A 533 -48.09 47.11 -29.67
N MET A 534 -48.37 47.81 -28.59
CA MET A 534 -49.24 47.36 -27.51
C MET A 534 -50.71 47.72 -27.72
N SER A 535 -51.08 48.52 -28.73
CA SER A 535 -52.51 48.78 -28.99
C SER A 535 -53.22 47.52 -29.53
N LEU A 536 -54.49 47.39 -29.18
CA LEU A 536 -55.42 46.43 -29.78
C LEU A 536 -56.35 47.11 -30.81
N GLY A 537 -56.55 48.41 -30.71
CA GLY A 537 -57.34 49.25 -31.61
C GLY A 537 -56.58 49.79 -32.83
N GLU A 538 -57.34 50.38 -33.75
CA GLU A 538 -56.85 50.94 -35.01
C GLU A 538 -56.61 52.47 -34.91
N GLY A 539 -55.68 52.99 -35.71
CA GLY A 539 -55.42 54.44 -35.82
C GLY A 539 -54.33 55.01 -34.90
N TYR A 540 -53.81 54.22 -33.96
CA TYR A 540 -52.66 54.59 -33.12
C TYR A 540 -51.78 53.39 -32.76
N LYS A 541 -50.53 53.68 -32.36
CA LYS A 541 -49.59 52.69 -31.83
C LYS A 541 -49.20 53.03 -30.41
N VAL A 542 -49.06 52.03 -29.54
CA VAL A 542 -48.61 52.21 -28.17
C VAL A 542 -47.30 51.49 -27.93
N GLN A 543 -46.32 52.17 -27.33
CA GLN A 543 -45.08 51.56 -26.89
C GLN A 543 -44.83 51.86 -25.41
N GLN A 544 -44.34 50.87 -24.66
CA GLN A 544 -43.95 51.03 -23.28
C GLN A 544 -42.47 51.43 -23.16
N ASN A 545 -42.19 52.51 -22.47
CA ASN A 545 -40.83 52.84 -22.02
C ASN A 545 -40.73 52.66 -20.50
N LYS A 546 -39.55 52.32 -20.02
CA LYS A 546 -39.28 52.18 -18.58
C LYS A 546 -37.91 52.76 -18.21
N LEU A 547 -37.81 53.32 -17.02
CA LEU A 547 -36.56 53.63 -16.34
C LEU A 547 -36.57 52.90 -15.00
N THR A 548 -35.60 52.03 -14.78
CA THR A 548 -35.46 51.33 -13.50
C THR A 548 -34.15 51.71 -12.86
N ALA A 549 -34.18 52.13 -11.59
CA ALA A 549 -33.01 52.25 -10.74
C ALA A 549 -33.06 51.17 -9.67
N TYR A 550 -31.97 50.44 -9.47
CA TYR A 550 -31.98 49.27 -8.60
C TYR A 550 -30.69 49.12 -7.80
N PHE A 551 -30.78 48.35 -6.73
CA PHE A 551 -29.63 47.74 -6.11
C PHE A 551 -29.83 46.23 -5.93
N SER A 552 -28.73 45.49 -5.97
CA SER A 552 -28.74 44.05 -5.83
C SER A 552 -27.65 43.60 -4.85
N TYR A 553 -27.98 42.62 -4.01
CA TYR A 553 -27.00 41.92 -3.20
C TYR A 553 -26.59 40.61 -3.87
N MET A 554 -25.30 40.46 -4.18
CA MET A 554 -24.75 39.35 -4.95
C MET A 554 -24.16 38.25 -4.03
N PHE A 555 -24.49 36.99 -4.32
CA PHE A 555 -24.14 35.80 -3.56
C PHE A 555 -22.96 35.01 -4.12
#